data_AF-A0A968EL15-F1
#
_entry.id   AF-A0A968EL15-F1
#
_cell.length_a   1.000
_cell.length_b   1.000
_cell.length_c   1.000
_cell.angle_alpha   90.00
_cell.angle_beta   90.00
_cell.angle_gamma   90.00
#
_symmetry.space_group_name_H-M   'P 1'
#
loop_
_entity.id
_entity.type
_entity.pdbx_description
1 polymer ?
#
loop_
_entity_poly.entity_id
_entity_poly.type
_entity_poly.pdbx_seq_one_letter_code
_entity_poly.pdbx_strand_id
1 'polypeptide(L)'
;ASGFREFPRAWRYALPYVMTDQAFLFSSLKWETETDPVIRRWFFLGIGLGLWLPWQVATAAGVLVGTGIPDSWQLDFAVPLVFMALLPPAIRGRPELAAAIVAGVVAVVAQPMPWNVGLIVAALAGIVTGVVASRRTP
;
A
#
# COMPACT_ATOMS: atom_id res chain seq x y z
N ALA A 1 19.80 -6.56 3.27
CA ALA A 1 19.83 -5.68 2.08
C ALA A 1 21.25 -5.56 1.47
N SER A 2 21.89 -6.69 1.15
CA SER A 2 23.24 -6.75 0.57
C SER A 2 23.25 -6.85 -0.97
N GLY A 3 22.17 -7.34 -1.60
CA GLY A 3 22.18 -7.71 -3.03
C GLY A 3 22.37 -6.57 -4.04
N PHE A 4 21.93 -5.35 -3.75
CA PHE A 4 22.09 -4.23 -4.71
C PHE A 4 23.50 -3.64 -4.74
N ARG A 5 24.37 -3.95 -3.76
CA ARG A 5 25.74 -3.40 -3.72
C ARG A 5 26.61 -3.91 -4.87
N GLU A 6 26.27 -5.07 -5.40
CA GLU A 6 26.96 -5.81 -6.46
C GLU A 6 26.73 -5.19 -7.85
N PHE A 7 25.76 -4.27 -7.98
CA PHE A 7 25.40 -3.69 -9.26
C PHE A 7 26.20 -2.42 -9.60
N PRO A 8 26.41 -2.12 -10.90
CA PRO A 8 26.99 -0.87 -11.33
C PRO A 8 26.22 0.34 -10.80
N ARG A 9 26.90 1.47 -10.59
CA ARG A 9 26.32 2.68 -9.96
C ARG A 9 25.01 3.13 -10.61
N ALA A 10 24.92 3.13 -11.94
CA ALA A 10 23.70 3.52 -12.65
C ALA A 10 22.46 2.68 -12.25
N TRP A 11 22.62 1.37 -12.14
CA TRP A 11 21.55 0.45 -11.74
C TRP A 11 21.12 0.64 -10.28
N ARG A 12 22.08 0.98 -9.41
CA ARG A 12 21.80 1.26 -7.99
C ARG A 12 20.91 2.49 -7.79
N TYR A 13 20.94 3.45 -8.71
CA TYR A 13 20.06 4.62 -8.69
C TYR A 13 18.76 4.40 -9.47
N ALA A 14 18.80 3.61 -10.55
CA ALA A 14 17.63 3.39 -11.40
C ALA A 14 16.64 2.36 -10.84
N LEU A 15 17.10 1.21 -10.36
CA LEU A 15 16.21 0.12 -9.92
C LEU A 15 15.27 0.48 -8.76
N PRO A 16 15.66 1.32 -7.77
CA PRO A 16 14.75 1.75 -6.72
C PRO A 16 13.48 2.44 -7.25
N TYR A 17 13.53 3.07 -8.43
CA TYR A 17 12.37 3.74 -9.02
C TYR A 17 11.23 2.76 -9.33
N VAL A 18 11.55 1.54 -9.77
CA VAL A 18 10.56 0.51 -10.11
C VAL A 18 10.35 -0.51 -8.98
N MET A 19 10.82 -0.21 -7.78
CA MET A 19 10.72 -1.11 -6.64
C MET A 19 9.33 -1.05 -6.01
N THR A 20 8.65 -2.18 -6.00
CA THR A 20 7.40 -2.43 -5.28
C THR A 20 7.58 -3.63 -4.35
N ASP A 21 6.62 -3.83 -3.43
CA ASP A 21 6.64 -4.99 -2.52
C ASP A 21 6.69 -6.31 -3.28
N GLN A 22 5.90 -6.44 -4.35
CA GLN A 22 5.91 -7.64 -5.20
C GLN A 22 7.25 -7.79 -5.95
N ALA A 23 7.79 -6.70 -6.51
CA ALA A 23 9.07 -6.73 -7.19
C ALA A 23 10.21 -7.16 -6.24
N PHE A 24 10.19 -6.68 -5.00
CA PHE A 24 11.15 -7.09 -3.97
C PHE A 24 10.99 -8.57 -3.61
N LEU A 25 9.77 -9.03 -3.31
CA LEU A 25 9.49 -10.42 -2.92
C LEU A 25 9.94 -11.42 -3.99
N PHE A 26 9.51 -11.23 -5.25
CA PHE A 26 9.87 -12.14 -6.32
C PHE A 26 11.36 -12.11 -6.64
N SER A 27 12.00 -10.94 -6.53
CA SER A 27 13.44 -10.82 -6.73
C SER A 27 14.24 -11.48 -5.62
N SER A 28 13.80 -11.37 -4.36
CA SER A 28 14.46 -12.07 -3.25
C SER A 28 14.39 -13.59 -3.41
N LEU A 29 13.24 -14.12 -3.85
CA LEU A 29 13.10 -15.55 -4.15
C LEU A 29 14.01 -15.99 -5.31
N LYS A 30 14.14 -15.16 -6.35
CA LYS A 30 15.04 -15.46 -7.47
C LYS A 30 16.51 -15.43 -7.05
N TRP A 31 16.91 -14.53 -6.15
CA TRP A 31 18.30 -14.43 -5.67
C TRP A 31 18.76 -15.62 -4.83
N GLU A 32 17.84 -16.41 -4.27
CA GLU A 32 18.19 -17.67 -3.59
C GLU A 32 18.70 -18.74 -4.56
N THR A 33 18.27 -18.70 -5.83
CA THR A 33 18.58 -19.73 -6.85
C THR A 33 19.52 -19.25 -7.94
N GLU A 34 19.53 -17.95 -8.21
CA GLU A 34 20.37 -17.32 -9.23
C GLU A 34 21.50 -16.55 -8.57
N THR A 35 22.74 -16.68 -9.04
CA THR A 35 23.91 -15.96 -8.50
C THR A 35 24.49 -14.94 -9.47
N ASP A 36 24.16 -15.01 -10.77
CA ASP A 36 24.68 -14.07 -11.76
C ASP A 36 24.09 -12.65 -11.55
N PRO A 37 24.91 -11.64 -11.20
CA PRO A 37 24.43 -10.28 -10.96
C PRO A 37 23.78 -9.63 -12.20
N VAL A 38 24.10 -10.09 -13.41
CA VAL A 38 23.49 -9.64 -14.66
C VAL A 38 22.06 -10.16 -14.78
N ILE A 39 21.84 -11.45 -14.54
CA ILE A 39 20.50 -12.04 -14.59
C ILE A 39 19.63 -11.43 -13.49
N ARG A 40 20.19 -11.30 -12.28
CA ARG A 40 19.52 -10.70 -11.12
C ARG A 40 18.97 -9.30 -11.38
N ARG A 41 19.76 -8.39 -11.99
CA ARG A 41 19.34 -7.00 -12.26
C ARG A 41 18.29 -6.91 -13.37
N TRP A 42 18.41 -7.71 -14.42
CA TRP A 42 17.43 -7.74 -15.52
C TRP A 42 16.12 -8.37 -15.10
N PHE A 43 16.15 -9.42 -14.26
CA PHE A 43 14.97 -10.00 -13.66
C PHE A 43 14.22 -9.00 -12.78
N PHE A 44 14.95 -8.28 -11.91
CA PHE A 44 14.36 -7.22 -11.07
C PHE A 44 13.71 -6.13 -11.94
N LEU A 45 14.41 -5.65 -12.98
CA LEU A 45 13.86 -4.66 -13.89
C LEU A 45 12.63 -5.18 -14.65
N GLY A 46 12.65 -6.44 -15.09
CA GLY A 46 11.54 -7.07 -15.79
C GLY A 46 10.27 -7.11 -14.93
N ILE A 47 10.38 -7.51 -13.66
CA ILE A 47 9.23 -7.49 -12.75
C ILE A 47 8.80 -6.06 -12.44
N GLY A 48 9.76 -5.17 -12.13
CA GLY A 48 9.47 -3.78 -11.84
C GLY A 48 8.73 -3.09 -12.99
N LEU A 49 9.21 -3.24 -14.23
CA LEU A 49 8.54 -2.73 -15.43
C LEU A 49 7.22 -3.46 -15.73
N GLY A 50 7.15 -4.76 -15.48
CA GLY A 50 5.93 -5.55 -15.64
C GLY A 50 4.80 -5.11 -14.71
N LEU A 51 5.11 -4.51 -13.56
CA LEU A 51 4.14 -3.89 -12.66
C LEU A 51 3.93 -2.41 -12.99
N TRP A 52 5.00 -1.68 -13.29
CA TRP A 52 4.96 -0.24 -13.51
C TRP A 52 4.26 0.14 -14.81
N LEU A 53 4.50 -0.58 -15.91
CA LEU A 53 3.89 -0.25 -17.21
C LEU A 53 2.37 -0.41 -17.21
N PRO A 54 1.78 -1.54 -16.77
CA PRO A 54 0.32 -1.65 -16.68
C PRO A 54 -0.29 -0.62 -15.75
N TRP A 55 0.40 -0.28 -14.65
CA TRP A 55 -0.04 0.78 -13.75
C TRP A 55 -0.08 2.13 -14.47
N GLN A 56 0.98 2.52 -15.19
CA GLN A 56 1.01 3.76 -15.98
C GLN A 56 -0.09 3.79 -17.05
N VAL A 57 -0.33 2.68 -17.75
CA VAL A 57 -1.41 2.59 -18.75
C VAL A 57 -2.76 2.76 -18.09
N ALA A 58 -3.01 2.12 -16.94
CA ALA A 58 -4.26 2.26 -16.21
C ALA A 58 -4.46 3.70 -15.69
N THR A 59 -3.40 4.34 -15.18
CA THR A 59 -3.45 5.75 -14.75
C THR A 59 -3.73 6.69 -15.92
N ALA A 60 -3.02 6.53 -17.04
CA ALA A 60 -3.24 7.33 -18.23
C ALA A 60 -4.67 7.15 -18.78
N ALA A 61 -5.15 5.90 -18.87
CA ALA A 61 -6.52 5.60 -19.24
C ALA A 61 -7.53 6.26 -18.29
N GLY A 62 -7.29 6.20 -16.98
CA GLY A 62 -8.11 6.85 -15.97
C GLY A 62 -8.16 8.37 -16.13
N VAL A 63 -7.03 9.02 -16.42
CA VAL A 63 -6.97 10.48 -16.66
C VAL A 63 -7.69 10.87 -17.94
N LEU A 64 -7.54 10.09 -19.02
CA LEU A 64 -8.11 10.40 -20.33
C LEU A 64 -9.63 10.13 -20.41
N VAL A 65 -10.10 9.06 -19.77
CA VAL A 65 -11.50 8.62 -19.85
C VAL A 65 -12.31 9.04 -18.62
N GLY A 66 -11.65 9.33 -17.49
CA GLY A 66 -12.28 9.57 -16.20
C GLY A 66 -13.30 10.71 -16.20
N THR A 67 -13.07 11.78 -16.96
CA THR A 67 -14.00 12.92 -17.07
C THR A 67 -15.28 12.59 -17.84
N GLY A 68 -15.30 11.48 -18.58
CA GLY A 68 -16.47 10.99 -19.30
C GLY A 68 -17.29 9.96 -18.51
N ILE A 69 -16.84 9.58 -17.31
CA ILE A 69 -17.55 8.59 -16.49
C ILE A 69 -18.68 9.28 -15.73
N PRO A 70 -19.93 8.76 -15.77
CA PRO A 70 -21.03 9.35 -15.04
C PRO A 70 -20.79 9.34 -13.52
N ASP A 71 -21.15 10.45 -12.85
CA ASP A 71 -21.09 10.55 -11.38
C ASP A 71 -21.92 9.48 -10.68
N SER A 72 -22.94 8.92 -11.35
CA SER A 72 -23.77 7.83 -10.82
C SER A 72 -22.99 6.56 -10.50
N TRP A 73 -21.81 6.37 -11.09
CA TRP A 73 -20.91 5.23 -10.81
C TRP A 73 -20.15 5.40 -9.48
N GLN A 74 -20.15 6.60 -8.90
CA GLN A 74 -19.57 6.91 -7.58
C GLN A 74 -18.12 6.41 -7.45
N LEU A 75 -17.30 6.63 -8.48
CA LEU A 75 -15.90 6.16 -8.47
C LEU A 75 -15.07 6.79 -7.35
N ASP A 76 -15.46 7.96 -6.84
CA ASP A 76 -14.84 8.60 -5.68
C ASP A 76 -14.92 7.74 -4.40
N PHE A 77 -15.90 6.84 -4.33
CA PHE A 77 -16.05 5.86 -3.25
C PHE A 77 -15.21 4.60 -3.43
N ALA A 78 -14.59 4.38 -4.59
CA ALA A 78 -13.82 3.17 -4.87
C ALA A 78 -12.61 3.03 -3.93
N VAL A 79 -11.89 4.13 -3.69
CA VAL A 79 -10.70 4.11 -2.80
C VAL A 79 -11.08 3.74 -1.36
N PRO A 80 -12.06 4.41 -0.71
CA PRO A 80 -12.56 3.97 0.59
C PRO A 80 -13.04 2.51 0.60
N LEU A 81 -13.73 2.06 -0.44
CA LEU A 81 -14.22 0.67 -0.54
C LEU A 81 -13.08 -0.35 -0.57
N VAL A 82 -11.99 -0.07 -1.28
CA VAL A 82 -10.80 -0.94 -1.27
C VAL A 82 -10.22 -1.05 0.14
N PHE A 83 -10.07 0.06 0.87
CA PHE A 83 -9.62 0.00 2.26
C PHE A 83 -10.61 -0.73 3.18
N MET A 84 -11.91 -0.54 2.99
CA MET A 84 -12.94 -1.26 3.72
C MET A 84 -12.89 -2.77 3.43
N ALA A 85 -12.59 -3.17 2.20
CA ALA A 85 -12.43 -4.58 1.84
C ALA A 85 -11.17 -5.22 2.46
N LEU A 86 -10.13 -4.43 2.73
CA LEU A 86 -8.93 -4.89 3.44
C LEU A 86 -9.12 -5.01 4.96
N LEU A 87 -10.18 -4.40 5.52
CA LEU A 87 -10.41 -4.38 6.96
C LEU A 87 -10.74 -5.77 7.56
N PRO A 88 -11.66 -6.58 6.99
CA PRO A 88 -11.99 -7.89 7.56
C PRO A 88 -10.79 -8.83 7.77
N PRO A 89 -9.90 -9.08 6.79
CA PRO A 89 -8.75 -9.96 7.01
C PRO A 89 -7.68 -9.35 7.95
N ALA A 90 -7.73 -8.04 8.20
CA ALA A 90 -6.84 -7.36 9.15
C ALA A 90 -7.30 -7.52 10.61
N ILE A 91 -8.60 -7.74 10.87
CA ILE A 91 -9.14 -7.92 12.23
C ILE A 91 -8.92 -9.37 12.67
N ARG A 92 -7.88 -9.58 13.49
CA ARG A 92 -7.50 -10.92 14.00
C ARG A 92 -8.01 -11.22 15.41
N GLY A 93 -8.62 -10.22 16.06
CA GLY A 93 -9.04 -10.35 17.44
C GLY A 93 -9.84 -9.15 17.94
N ARG A 94 -10.12 -9.18 19.24
CA ARG A 94 -10.89 -8.14 19.94
C ARG A 94 -10.16 -6.79 19.97
N PRO A 95 -8.82 -6.72 20.15
CA PRO A 95 -8.10 -5.45 20.11
C PRO A 95 -8.20 -4.74 18.76
N GLU A 96 -8.05 -5.47 17.66
CA GLU A 96 -8.12 -4.94 16.30
C GLU A 96 -9.55 -4.47 15.97
N LEU A 97 -10.56 -5.24 16.38
CA LEU A 97 -11.95 -4.84 16.22
C LEU A 97 -12.28 -3.57 17.01
N ALA A 98 -11.82 -3.48 18.27
CA ALA A 98 -12.02 -2.29 19.09
C ALA A 98 -11.33 -1.05 18.49
N ALA A 99 -10.09 -1.22 18.00
CA ALA A 99 -9.37 -0.17 17.29
C ALA A 99 -10.13 0.31 16.05
N ALA A 100 -10.64 -0.61 15.23
CA ALA A 100 -11.39 -0.30 14.02
C ALA A 100 -12.70 0.46 14.33
N ILE A 101 -13.46 0.02 15.33
CA ILE A 101 -14.71 0.68 15.74
C ILE A 101 -14.42 2.08 16.26
N VAL A 102 -13.44 2.24 17.16
CA VAL A 102 -13.11 3.55 17.73
C VAL A 102 -12.60 4.50 16.64
N ALA A 103 -11.69 4.04 15.77
CA ALA A 103 -11.22 4.85 14.64
C ALA A 103 -12.39 5.27 13.73
N GLY A 104 -13.30 4.36 13.40
CA GLY A 104 -14.47 4.66 12.57
C GLY A 104 -15.40 5.70 13.21
N VAL A 105 -15.72 5.55 14.49
CA VAL A 105 -16.56 6.52 15.21
C VAL A 105 -15.88 7.88 15.30
N VAL A 106 -14.60 7.92 15.67
CA VAL A 106 -13.85 9.18 15.77
C VAL A 106 -13.72 9.85 14.41
N ALA A 107 -13.55 9.09 13.32
CA ALA A 107 -13.49 9.65 11.96
C ALA A 107 -14.79 10.35 11.57
N VAL A 108 -15.95 9.76 11.91
CA VAL A 108 -17.27 10.38 11.65
C VAL A 108 -17.46 11.63 12.51
N VAL A 109 -17.14 11.57 13.81
CA VAL A 109 -17.30 12.70 14.73
C VAL A 109 -16.34 13.85 14.38
N ALA A 110 -15.12 13.55 13.98
CA ALA A 110 -14.09 14.53 13.65
C ALA A 110 -14.14 15.01 12.18
N GLN A 111 -15.10 14.54 11.38
CA GLN A 111 -15.28 14.95 9.98
C GLN A 111 -15.30 16.48 9.77
N PRO A 112 -15.91 17.31 10.66
CA PRO A 112 -15.96 18.76 10.47
C PRO A 112 -14.59 19.48 10.58
N MET A 113 -13.52 18.78 11.00
CA MET A 113 -12.21 19.40 11.16
C MET A 113 -11.59 19.78 9.81
N PRO A 114 -10.85 20.92 9.72
CA PRO A 114 -10.23 21.38 8.49
C PRO A 114 -9.08 20.46 8.04
N TRP A 115 -8.73 20.51 6.76
CA TRP A 115 -7.58 19.80 6.16
C TRP A 115 -7.54 18.28 6.42
N ASN A 116 -8.70 17.65 6.67
CA ASN A 116 -8.82 16.23 6.99
C ASN A 116 -8.04 15.78 8.25
N VAL A 117 -7.69 16.69 9.16
CA VAL A 117 -6.97 16.32 10.41
C VAL A 117 -7.78 15.38 11.30
N GLY A 118 -9.12 15.36 11.14
CA GLY A 118 -10.00 14.40 11.81
C GLY A 118 -9.63 12.94 11.52
N LEU A 119 -9.12 12.62 10.33
CA LEU A 119 -8.64 11.27 10.00
C LEU A 119 -7.38 10.90 10.79
N ILE A 120 -6.48 11.87 11.02
CA ILE A 120 -5.28 11.66 11.83
C ILE A 120 -5.68 11.40 13.29
N VAL A 121 -6.61 12.21 13.83
CA VAL A 121 -7.15 12.03 15.18
C VAL A 121 -7.80 10.65 15.32
N ALA A 122 -8.60 10.22 14.34
CA ALA A 122 -9.21 8.90 14.29
C ALA A 122 -8.19 7.76 14.27
N ALA A 123 -7.16 7.87 13.43
CA ALA A 123 -6.09 6.88 13.35
C ALA A 123 -5.34 6.77 14.69
N LEU A 124 -4.98 7.89 15.31
CA LEU A 124 -4.31 7.91 16.62
C LEU A 124 -5.19 7.31 17.72
N ALA A 125 -6.48 7.66 17.75
CA ALA A 125 -7.43 7.10 18.70
C ALA A 125 -7.54 5.57 18.54
N GLY A 126 -7.67 5.08 17.30
CA GLY A 126 -7.69 3.65 16.99
C GLY A 126 -6.42 2.93 17.44
N ILE A 127 -5.24 3.48 17.15
CA ILE A 127 -3.95 2.92 17.58
C ILE A 127 -3.89 2.82 19.11
N VAL A 128 -4.22 3.90 19.82
CA VAL A 128 -4.22 3.92 21.29
C VAL A 128 -5.18 2.88 21.85
N THR A 129 -6.41 2.79 21.32
CA THR A 129 -7.38 1.78 21.73
C THR A 129 -6.86 0.37 21.48
N GLY A 130 -6.30 0.10 20.29
CA GLY A 130 -5.75 -1.22 19.96
C GLY A 130 -4.63 -1.64 20.89
N VAL A 131 -3.70 -0.72 21.19
CA VAL A 131 -2.58 -0.97 22.12
C VAL A 131 -3.06 -1.18 23.56
N VAL A 132 -4.05 -0.40 24.03
CA VAL A 132 -4.60 -0.55 25.38
C VAL A 132 -5.40 -1.85 25.49
N ALA A 133 -6.18 -2.19 24.47
CA ALA A 133 -6.98 -3.41 24.44
C ALA A 133 -6.09 -4.66 24.40
N SER A 134 -5.04 -4.66 23.58
CA SER A 134 -4.11 -5.79 23.48
C SER A 134 -3.36 -6.05 24.78
N ARG A 135 -3.06 -5.01 25.57
CA ARG A 135 -2.43 -5.15 26.90
C ARG A 135 -3.36 -5.73 27.97
N ARG A 136 -4.68 -5.70 27.75
CA ARG A 136 -5.69 -6.18 28.71
C ARG A 136 -6.16 -7.61 28.43
N THR A 137 -5.95 -8.10 27.22
CA THR A 137 -6.11 -9.52 26.88
C THR A 137 -4.75 -10.21 26.99
N PRO A 138 -4.53 -11.10 27.98
CA PRO A 138 -3.28 -11.84 28.09
C PRO A 138 -3.02 -12.76 26.89
#